data_AF-A8U2R3-F1
#
_entry.id   AF-A8U2R3-F1
#
_cell.length_a   1.000
_cell.length_b   1.000
_cell.length_c   1.000
_cell.angle_alpha   90.00
_cell.angle_beta   90.00
_cell.angle_gamma   90.00
#
_symmetry.space_group_name_H-M   'P 1'
#
loop_
_entity.id
_entity.type
_entity.pdbx_description
1 polymer ?
#
loop_
_entity_poly.entity_id
_entity_poly.type
_entity_poly.pdbx_seq_one_letter_code
_entity_poly.pdbx_strand_id
1 'polypeptide(L)'
;MRGKQPIVMALARSIGALRLPAPQRTALEDGRLTIISPFPIRERRATADLARRRNRFVAALADEVVFAFISPGGSLALLADELVG
;
A
#
# COMPACT_ATOMS: atom_id res chain seq x y z
N MET A 1 13.34 4.74 -8.08
CA MET A 1 12.20 5.68 -8.13
C MET A 1 12.73 7.00 -8.65
N ARG A 2 12.05 7.66 -9.60
CA ARG A 2 12.61 8.83 -10.31
C ARG A 2 12.24 10.19 -9.67
N GLY A 3 11.12 10.25 -8.96
CA GLY A 3 10.70 11.45 -8.22
C GLY A 3 11.45 11.63 -6.89
N LYS A 4 11.45 12.88 -6.39
CA LYS A 4 12.07 13.26 -5.10
C LYS A 4 11.08 13.37 -3.94
N GLN A 5 9.78 13.38 -4.22
CA GLN A 5 8.73 13.42 -3.21
C GLN A 5 8.81 12.21 -2.26
N PRO A 6 8.45 12.37 -0.98
CA PRO A 6 8.33 11.25 -0.06
C PRO A 6 7.18 10.32 -0.47
N ILE A 7 7.37 9.02 -0.30
CA ILE A 7 6.40 7.99 -0.65
C ILE A 7 6.17 7.07 0.56
N VAL A 8 4.91 6.80 0.88
CA VAL A 8 4.54 5.77 1.85
C VAL A 8 4.04 4.54 1.11
N MET A 9 4.69 3.39 1.33
CA MET A 9 4.33 2.10 0.74
C MET A 9 3.73 1.18 1.81
N ALA A 10 2.44 0.89 1.70
CA ALA A 10 1.75 -0.02 2.59
C ALA A 10 1.74 -1.47 2.07
N LEU A 11 2.25 -2.40 2.86
CA LEU A 11 2.33 -3.82 2.50
C LEU A 11 1.05 -4.58 2.85
N ALA A 12 0.62 -5.49 1.97
CA ALA A 12 -0.47 -6.44 2.21
C ALA A 12 -0.03 -7.70 3.00
N ARG A 13 0.95 -7.54 3.89
CA ARG A 13 1.56 -8.57 4.75
C ARG A 13 2.40 -7.87 5.82
N SER A 14 2.87 -8.60 6.83
CA SER A 14 3.83 -8.06 7.81
C SER A 14 5.13 -7.60 7.14
N ILE A 15 5.82 -6.63 7.75
CA ILE A 15 7.07 -6.05 7.22
C ILE A 15 8.12 -7.15 7.04
N GLY A 16 8.45 -7.86 8.12
CA GLY A 16 9.44 -8.94 8.12
C GLY A 16 10.78 -8.52 7.48
N ALA A 17 11.54 -9.50 6.99
CA ALA A 17 12.71 -9.20 6.18
C ALA A 17 12.28 -8.68 4.80
N LEU A 18 12.72 -7.47 4.44
CA LEU A 18 12.45 -6.84 3.15
C LEU A 18 13.65 -7.01 2.21
N ARG A 19 13.40 -7.61 1.04
CA ARG A 19 14.34 -7.58 -0.08
C ARG A 19 13.93 -6.44 -1.02
N LEU A 20 14.53 -5.27 -0.81
CA LEU A 20 14.27 -4.09 -1.63
C LEU A 20 15.20 -4.06 -2.85
N PRO A 21 14.68 -3.84 -4.07
CA PRO A 21 15.47 -3.44 -5.22
C PRO A 21 16.31 -2.19 -4.90
N ALA A 22 17.50 -2.07 -5.50
CA ALA A 22 18.42 -0.96 -5.22
C ALA A 22 17.76 0.44 -5.26
N PRO A 23 16.90 0.77 -6.25
CA PRO A 23 16.26 2.09 -6.28
C PRO A 23 15.27 2.37 -5.13
N GLN A 24 14.73 1.33 -4.48
CA GLN A 24 13.87 1.48 -3.30
C GLN A 24 14.72 1.57 -2.03
N ARG A 25 15.83 0.84 -1.96
CA ARG A 25 16.80 0.94 -0.87
C ARG A 25 17.38 2.35 -0.76
N THR A 26 17.86 2.91 -1.86
CA THR A 26 18.35 4.30 -1.88
C THR A 26 17.27 5.29 -1.46
N ALA A 27 16.02 5.11 -1.93
CA ALA A 27 14.92 5.99 -1.52
C ALA A 27 14.60 5.87 -0.03
N LEU A 28 14.72 4.69 0.57
CA LEU A 28 14.55 4.47 2.01
C LEU A 28 15.66 5.16 2.81
N GLU A 29 16.91 4.99 2.38
CA GLU A 29 18.10 5.60 3.02
C GLU A 29 18.07 7.14 2.92
N ASP A 30 17.59 7.69 1.80
CA ASP A 30 17.41 9.13 1.59
C ASP A 30 16.20 9.72 2.35
N GLY A 31 15.45 8.91 3.13
CA GLY A 31 14.24 9.36 3.83
C GLY A 31 13.06 9.67 2.91
N ARG A 32 13.08 9.21 1.65
CA ARG A 32 12.04 9.43 0.63
C ARG A 32 11.07 8.26 0.48
N LEU A 33 11.30 7.16 1.19
CA LEU A 33 10.40 6.01 1.22
C LEU A 33 10.16 5.57 2.67
N THR A 34 8.90 5.49 3.07
CA THR A 34 8.46 4.86 4.32
C THR A 34 7.70 3.59 3.95
N ILE A 35 8.02 2.47 4.61
CA ILE A 35 7.29 1.21 4.40
C ILE A 35 6.50 0.91 5.66
N ILE A 36 5.18 0.76 5.52
CA ILE A 36 4.26 0.49 6.62
C ILE A 36 3.48 -0.80 6.38
N SER A 37 2.95 -1.37 7.46
CA SER A 37 2.06 -2.51 7.39
C SER A 37 1.11 -2.52 8.60
N PRO A 38 -0.20 -2.70 8.39
CA PRO A 38 -1.14 -2.86 9.49
C PRO A 38 -1.23 -4.31 10.01
N PHE A 39 -0.34 -5.21 9.57
CA PHE A 39 -0.47 -6.64 9.82
C PHE A 39 0.54 -7.18 10.85
N PRO A 40 0.11 -8.10 11.73
CA PRO A 40 0.99 -8.73 12.70
C PRO A 40 2.00 -9.67 12.03
N ILE A 41 3.11 -9.97 12.71
CA ILE A 41 4.25 -10.73 12.17
C ILE A 41 3.89 -12.10 11.58
N ARG A 42 2.78 -12.71 12.01
CA ARG A 42 2.25 -13.98 11.50
C ARG A 42 1.77 -13.92 10.04
N GLU A 43 1.34 -12.76 9.56
CA GLU A 43 0.84 -12.58 8.19
C GLU A 43 1.99 -12.43 7.20
N ARG A 44 2.66 -13.53 6.87
CA ARG A 44 3.93 -13.50 6.09
C ARG A 44 3.74 -13.37 4.58
N ARG A 45 2.59 -13.80 4.05
CA ARG A 45 2.32 -13.83 2.60
C ARG A 45 1.17 -12.91 2.27
N ALA A 46 1.31 -12.14 1.18
CA ALA A 46 0.21 -11.34 0.67
C ALA A 46 -0.89 -12.24 0.11
N THR A 47 -2.14 -11.90 0.44
CA THR A 47 -3.35 -12.55 -0.09
C THR A 47 -4.31 -11.48 -0.58
N ALA A 48 -5.33 -11.88 -1.35
CA ALA A 48 -6.38 -10.97 -1.80
C ALA A 48 -7.11 -10.30 -0.61
N ASP A 49 -7.30 -11.04 0.49
CA ASP A 49 -7.95 -10.50 1.69
C ASP A 49 -7.10 -9.43 2.39
N LEU A 50 -5.82 -9.72 2.61
CA LEU A 50 -4.89 -8.75 3.19
C LEU A 50 -4.72 -7.53 2.27
N ALA A 51 -4.77 -7.71 0.95
CA ALA A 51 -4.73 -6.60 0.00
C ALA A 51 -5.95 -5.68 0.13
N ARG A 52 -7.17 -6.23 0.27
CA ARG A 52 -8.38 -5.44 0.53
C ARG A 52 -8.28 -4.66 1.83
N ARG A 53 -7.87 -5.33 2.92
CA ARG A 53 -7.67 -4.69 4.24
C ARG A 53 -6.61 -3.59 4.19
N ARG A 54 -5.51 -3.83 3.46
CA ARG A 54 -4.45 -2.81 3.23
C ARG A 54 -4.99 -1.62 2.46
N ASN A 55 -5.81 -1.82 1.43
CA ASN A 55 -6.36 -0.71 0.66
C ASN A 55 -7.28 0.18 1.51
N ARG A 56 -8.14 -0.42 2.35
CA ARG A 56 -8.94 0.32 3.34
C ARG A 56 -8.07 1.10 4.33
N PHE A 57 -7.00 0.48 4.83
CA PHE A 57 -6.04 1.14 5.69
C PHE A 57 -5.36 2.34 5.02
N VAL A 58 -4.97 2.23 3.74
CA VAL A 58 -4.41 3.35 2.98
C VAL A 58 -5.44 4.45 2.78
N ALA A 59 -6.67 4.10 2.39
CA ALA A 59 -7.75 5.08 2.19
C ALA A 59 -8.08 5.85 3.47
N ALA A 60 -8.11 5.17 4.63
CA ALA A 60 -8.36 5.80 5.93
C ALA A 60 -7.25 6.75 6.39
N LEU A 61 -6.04 6.66 5.83
CA LEU A 61 -4.92 7.55 6.13
C LEU A 61 -4.81 8.73 5.15
N ALA A 62 -5.53 8.69 4.03
CA ALA A 62 -5.38 9.66 2.96
C ALA A 62 -6.46 10.74 3.05
N ASP A 63 -6.07 11.99 2.79
CA ASP A 63 -7.04 13.10 2.64
C ASP A 63 -7.86 12.94 1.35
N GLU A 64 -7.23 12.41 0.30
CA GLU A 64 -7.85 12.18 -1.00
C GLU A 64 -7.44 10.82 -1.57
N VAL A 65 -8.40 10.13 -2.21
CA VAL A 65 -8.16 8.85 -2.88
C VAL A 65 -8.43 8.98 -4.37
N VAL A 66 -7.39 8.75 -5.18
CA VAL A 66 -7.47 8.83 -6.64
C VAL A 66 -7.30 7.44 -7.25
N PHE A 67 -8.27 7.01 -8.05
CA PHE A 67 -8.19 5.78 -8.83
C PHE A 67 -7.89 6.11 -10.29
N ALA A 68 -6.71 5.74 -10.77
CA ALA A 68 -6.35 5.93 -12.19
C ALA A 68 -7.20 5.07 -13.14
N PHE A 69 -7.62 3.89 -12.67
CA PHE A 69 -8.50 2.98 -13.39
C PHE A 69 -9.20 2.03 -12.42
N ILE A 70 -10.47 1.71 -12.69
CA ILE A 70 -11.25 0.71 -11.95
C ILE A 70 -11.83 -0.28 -12.95
N SER A 71 -11.55 -1.57 -12.75
CA SER A 71 -12.22 -2.64 -13.49
C SER A 71 -13.60 -2.91 -12.90
N PRO A 72 -14.66 -3.05 -13.70
CA PRO A 72 -15.98 -3.47 -13.24
C PRO A 72 -15.91 -4.79 -12.45
N GLY A 73 -16.57 -4.85 -11.30
CA GLY A 73 -16.56 -6.01 -10.40
C GLY A 73 -15.21 -6.31 -9.72
N GLY A 74 -14.19 -5.46 -9.93
CA GLY A 74 -12.88 -5.62 -9.33
C GLY A 74 -12.83 -5.20 -7.85
N SER A 75 -11.74 -5.55 -7.17
CA SER A 75 -11.56 -5.22 -5.74
C SER A 75 -11.49 -3.72 -5.45
N LEU A 76 -11.01 -2.91 -6.40
CA LEU A 76 -11.01 -1.45 -6.28
C LEU A 76 -12.38 -0.83 -6.52
N ALA A 77 -13.27 -1.49 -7.29
CA ALA A 77 -14.64 -1.02 -7.48
C ALA A 77 -15.40 -1.08 -6.15
N LEU A 78 -15.30 -2.23 -5.45
CA LEU A 78 -15.89 -2.40 -4.13
C LEU A 78 -15.39 -1.37 -3.11
N LEU A 79 -14.09 -1.05 -3.14
CA LEU A 79 -13.54 -0.01 -2.27
C LEU A 79 -14.06 1.38 -2.63
N ALA A 80 -14.16 1.71 -3.92
CA ALA A 80 -14.69 3.00 -4.34
C ALA A 80 -16.15 3.16 -3.90
N ASP A 81 -16.97 2.11 -4.04
CA ASP A 81 -18.36 2.10 -3.54
C ASP A 81 -18.42 2.30 -2.02
N GLU A 82 -17.51 1.66 -1.26
CA GLU A 82 -17.38 1.83 0.21
C GLU A 82 -16.98 3.26 0.63
N LEU A 83 -16.25 4.01 -0.20
CA LEU A 83 -15.75 5.35 0.15
C LEU A 83 -16.74 6.49 -0.19
N VAL A 84 -17.72 6.23 -1.05
CA VAL A 84 -18.73 7.21 -1.47
C VAL A 84 -20.01 7.10 -0.62
N GLY A 85 -20.23 5.96 0.03
CA GLY A 85 -21.32 5.74 0.99
C GLY A 85 -21.07 6.41 2.34
#